data_AF-A0A2J0JIF8-F1
#
_entry.id   AF-A0A2J0JIF8-F1
#
_cell.length_a   1.000
_cell.length_b   1.000
_cell.length_c   1.000
_cell.angle_alpha   90.00
_cell.angle_beta   90.00
_cell.angle_gamma   90.00
#
_symmetry.space_group_name_H-M   'P 1'
#
loop_
_entity.id
_entity.type
_entity.pdbx_description
1 polymer ?
#
loop_
_entity_poly.entity_id
_entity_poly.type
_entity_poly.pdbx_seq_one_letter_code
_entity_poly.pdbx_strand_id
1 'polypeptide(L)'
;MQRYSELLRTILEKRGIKNQKEAEIFLNPDYERDLYDPFMMKDMEKVCVKLFEIIENKEKTVIYADYDCDGIPGAVILEDLFKKIGYENYEVYIPGRNSEGYGLNLSAIKQFIEK
;
A
#
# COMPACT_ATOMS: atom_id res chain seq x y z
N MET A 1 2.39 -28.49 -16.90
CA MET A 1 0.95 -28.19 -16.94
C MET A 1 0.06 -29.42 -16.93
N GLN A 2 0.59 -30.63 -17.16
CA GLN A 2 -0.22 -31.85 -17.38
C GLN A 2 -1.01 -32.33 -16.15
N ARG A 3 -0.67 -31.88 -14.93
CA ARG A 3 -1.44 -32.21 -13.71
C ARG A 3 -2.79 -31.50 -13.59
N TYR A 4 -3.04 -30.49 -14.42
CA TYR A 4 -4.27 -29.72 -14.41
C TYR A 4 -5.21 -30.19 -15.52
N SER A 5 -6.52 -30.10 -15.27
CA SER A 5 -7.53 -30.43 -16.28
C SER A 5 -7.39 -29.54 -17.53
N GLU A 6 -7.83 -30.04 -18.68
CA GLU A 6 -7.76 -29.32 -19.96
C GLU A 6 -8.44 -27.94 -19.91
N LEU A 7 -9.59 -27.85 -19.24
CA LEU A 7 -10.28 -26.59 -19.02
C LEU A 7 -9.42 -25.59 -18.23
N LEU A 8 -8.84 -26.03 -17.11
CA LEU A 8 -8.01 -25.18 -16.27
C LEU A 8 -6.76 -24.71 -17.01
N ARG A 9 -6.10 -25.61 -17.75
CA ARG A 9 -4.95 -25.26 -18.60
C ARG A 9 -5.31 -24.19 -19.63
N THR A 10 -6.44 -24.35 -20.31
CA THR A 10 -6.90 -23.39 -21.34
C THR A 10 -7.13 -22.00 -20.73
N ILE A 11 -7.71 -21.93 -19.53
CA ILE A 11 -7.94 -20.66 -18.83
C ILE A 11 -6.62 -20.02 -18.41
N LEU A 12 -5.67 -20.79 -17.89
CA LEU A 12 -4.35 -20.30 -17.47
C LEU A 12 -3.54 -19.79 -18.67
N GLU A 13 -3.52 -20.52 -19.78
CA GLU A 13 -2.84 -20.10 -21.01
C GLU A 13 -3.41 -18.77 -21.55
N LYS A 14 -4.74 -18.59 -21.50
CA LYS A 14 -5.39 -17.31 -21.86
C LYS A 14 -5.03 -16.14 -20.93
N ARG A 15 -4.59 -16.42 -19.70
CA ARG A 15 -4.05 -15.41 -18.76
C ARG A 15 -2.55 -15.19 -18.91
N GLY A 16 -1.90 -15.83 -19.89
CA GLY A 16 -0.45 -15.72 -20.11
C GLY A 16 0.38 -16.64 -19.22
N ILE A 17 -0.24 -17.52 -18.43
CA ILE A 17 0.43 -18.49 -17.55
C ILE A 17 0.68 -19.76 -18.37
N LYS A 18 1.94 -19.99 -18.75
CA LYS A 18 2.32 -20.97 -19.78
C LYS A 18 2.98 -22.20 -19.22
N ASN A 19 3.59 -22.12 -18.04
CA ASN A 19 4.32 -23.23 -17.45
C ASN A 19 3.78 -23.64 -16.07
N GLN A 20 4.21 -24.82 -15.61
CA GLN A 20 3.71 -25.39 -14.37
C GLN A 20 4.08 -24.57 -13.13
N LYS A 21 5.24 -23.91 -13.16
CA LYS A 21 5.71 -23.07 -12.04
C LYS A 21 4.83 -21.84 -11.90
N GLU A 22 4.57 -21.13 -12.99
CA GLU A 22 3.67 -19.96 -13.00
C GLU A 22 2.25 -20.34 -12.56
N ALA A 23 1.75 -21.51 -13.00
CA ALA A 23 0.44 -22.00 -12.59
C ALA A 23 0.38 -22.33 -11.09
N GLU A 24 1.46 -22.87 -10.51
CA GLU A 24 1.52 -23.12 -9.07
C GLU A 24 1.50 -21.81 -8.28
N ILE A 25 2.33 -20.84 -8.67
CA ILE A 25 2.39 -19.52 -8.02
C ILE A 25 1.02 -18.82 -8.09
N PHE A 26 0.34 -18.88 -9.23
CA PHE A 26 -0.95 -18.22 -9.42
C PHE A 26 -2.08 -18.90 -8.63
N LEU A 27 -2.12 -20.23 -8.59
CA LEU A 27 -3.21 -20.97 -7.94
C LEU A 27 -3.00 -21.16 -6.44
N ASN A 28 -1.75 -21.26 -6.01
CA ASN A 28 -1.33 -21.47 -4.63
C ASN A 28 -0.25 -20.44 -4.25
N PRO A 29 -0.62 -19.14 -4.22
CA PRO A 29 0.32 -18.08 -3.88
C PRO A 29 0.80 -18.26 -2.44
N ASP A 30 2.08 -17.96 -2.23
CA ASP A 30 2.72 -18.03 -0.93
C ASP A 30 3.46 -16.71 -0.63
N TYR A 31 3.19 -16.13 0.53
CA TYR A 31 3.73 -14.81 0.89
C TYR A 31 5.24 -14.82 1.14
N GLU A 32 5.84 -15.96 1.50
CA GLU A 32 7.29 -16.03 1.71
C GLU A 32 8.04 -16.20 0.39
N ARG A 33 7.45 -16.96 -0.55
CA ARG A 33 8.06 -17.31 -1.82
C ARG A 33 7.80 -16.30 -2.94
N ASP A 34 6.58 -15.77 -3.02
CA ASP A 34 6.08 -15.07 -4.21
C ASP A 34 5.95 -13.55 -4.03
N LEU A 35 6.17 -13.03 -2.82
CA LEU A 35 6.19 -11.59 -2.58
C LEU A 35 7.47 -10.99 -3.15
N TYR A 36 7.35 -9.84 -3.82
CA TYR A 36 8.51 -9.07 -4.23
C TYR A 36 9.12 -8.36 -3.03
N ASP A 37 10.43 -8.11 -3.12
CA ASP A 37 11.11 -7.22 -2.17
C ASP A 37 10.47 -5.82 -2.25
N PRO A 38 9.89 -5.30 -1.15
CA PRO A 38 9.28 -3.96 -1.13
C PRO A 38 10.25 -2.85 -1.55
N PHE A 39 11.56 -3.02 -1.36
CA PHE A 39 12.58 -2.06 -1.80
C PHE A 39 12.73 -1.97 -3.32
N MET A 40 12.12 -2.89 -4.08
CA MET A 40 11.99 -2.73 -5.54
C MET A 40 11.04 -1.61 -5.93
N MET A 41 10.18 -1.14 -5.02
CA MET A 41 9.35 0.03 -5.26
C MET A 41 10.23 1.28 -5.35
N LYS A 42 9.96 2.09 -6.37
CA LYS A 42 10.72 3.32 -6.62
C LYS A 42 10.77 4.20 -5.37
N ASP A 43 11.98 4.60 -4.99
CA ASP A 43 12.28 5.48 -3.86
C ASP A 43 11.88 4.95 -2.47
N MET A 44 11.55 3.65 -2.32
CA MET A 44 11.13 3.07 -1.04
C MET A 44 12.16 3.29 0.08
N GLU A 45 13.45 3.03 -0.20
CA GLU A 45 14.52 3.23 0.79
C GLU A 45 14.61 4.69 1.26
N LYS A 46 14.48 5.65 0.34
CA LYS A 46 14.50 7.08 0.67
C LYS A 46 13.31 7.47 1.55
N VAL A 47 12.13 6.92 1.27
CA VAL A 47 10.93 7.16 2.07
C VAL A 47 11.09 6.58 3.48
N CYS A 48 11.63 5.37 3.61
CA CYS A 48 11.91 4.76 4.91
C CYS A 48 12.87 5.62 5.74
N VAL A 49 14.01 6.03 5.17
CA VAL A 49 14.98 6.91 5.85
C VAL A 49 14.31 8.22 6.29
N LYS A 50 13.54 8.85 5.39
CA LYS A 50 12.86 10.10 5.71
C LYS A 50 11.83 9.94 6.84
N LEU A 51 11.13 8.82 6.86
CA LEU A 51 10.14 8.52 7.90
C LEU A 51 10.82 8.35 9.26
N PHE A 52 11.98 7.69 9.32
CA PHE A 52 12.77 7.59 10.56
C PHE A 52 13.20 8.96 11.08
N GLU A 53 13.72 9.84 10.21
CA GLU A 53 14.10 11.20 10.60
C GLU A 53 12.91 11.99 11.18
N ILE A 54 11.75 11.92 10.53
CA ILE A 54 10.51 12.57 10.97
C ILE A 54 10.10 12.08 12.36
N ILE A 55 10.16 10.77 12.60
CA ILE A 55 9.80 10.15 13.87
C ILE A 55 10.78 10.56 14.97
N GLU A 56 12.09 10.51 14.70
CA GLU A 56 13.14 10.90 15.66
C GLU A 56 13.02 12.38 16.05
N ASN A 57 12.76 13.25 15.08
CA ASN A 57 12.58 14.69 15.29
C ASN A 57 11.20 15.05 15.85
N LYS A 58 10.29 14.08 16.00
CA LYS A 58 8.90 14.29 16.43
C LYS A 58 8.17 15.33 15.58
N GLU A 59 8.45 15.37 14.28
CA GLU A 59 7.81 16.30 13.35
C GLU A 59 6.29 16.05 13.29
N LYS A 60 5.48 17.05 12.94
CA LYS A 60 4.03 16.82 12.79
C LYS A 60 3.77 16.14 11.45
N THR A 61 3.08 15.00 11.46
CA THR A 61 2.81 14.21 10.24
C THR A 61 1.34 14.07 9.95
N VAL A 62 0.95 14.10 8.68
CA VAL A 62 -0.42 13.79 8.26
C VAL A 62 -0.40 12.56 7.36
N ILE A 63 -1.12 11.51 7.76
CA ILE A 63 -1.43 10.36 6.90
C ILE A 63 -2.63 10.77 6.04
N TYR A 64 -2.34 11.29 4.85
CA TYR A 64 -3.38 11.65 3.87
C TYR A 64 -3.74 10.42 3.05
N ALA A 65 -4.91 9.87 3.31
CA ALA A 65 -5.39 8.63 2.69
C ALA A 65 -6.51 8.90 1.69
N ASP A 66 -6.76 7.92 0.82
CA ASP A 66 -7.91 7.91 -0.06
C ASP A 66 -9.14 7.32 0.66
N TYR A 67 -10.34 7.63 0.15
CA TYR A 67 -11.62 7.25 0.76
C TYR A 67 -12.14 5.87 0.33
N ASP A 68 -11.37 5.13 -0.46
CA ASP A 68 -11.82 3.86 -1.03
C ASP A 68 -11.30 2.63 -0.26
N CYS A 69 -11.54 1.45 -0.84
CA CYS A 69 -11.24 0.17 -0.19
C CYS A 69 -9.74 -0.16 -0.16
N ASP A 70 -8.87 0.57 -0.87
CA ASP A 70 -7.42 0.40 -0.74
C ASP A 70 -6.79 1.50 0.13
N GLY A 71 -7.29 2.74 0.04
CA GLY A 71 -6.78 3.89 0.78
C GLY A 71 -7.00 3.78 2.28
N ILE A 72 -8.20 3.38 2.70
CA ILE A 72 -8.54 3.27 4.12
C ILE A 72 -7.68 2.20 4.82
N PRO A 73 -7.58 0.95 4.33
CA PRO A 73 -6.68 -0.03 4.91
C PRO A 73 -5.20 0.39 4.89
N GLY A 74 -4.76 1.07 3.82
CA GLY A 74 -3.40 1.63 3.76
C GLY A 74 -3.11 2.62 4.88
N ALA A 75 -4.06 3.51 5.17
CA ALA A 75 -3.97 4.45 6.29
C ALA A 75 -3.90 3.73 7.65
N VAL A 76 -4.74 2.69 7.82
CA VAL A 76 -4.79 1.89 9.05
C VAL A 76 -3.46 1.17 9.31
N ILE A 77 -2.80 0.66 8.27
CA ILE A 77 -1.48 0.01 8.40
C ILE A 77 -0.43 1.00 8.92
N LEU A 78 -0.41 2.23 8.39
CA LEU A 78 0.52 3.27 8.84
C LEU A 78 0.18 3.78 10.24
N GLU A 79 -1.10 3.96 10.56
CA GLU A 79 -1.55 4.35 11.88
C GLU A 79 -1.18 3.29 12.94
N ASP A 80 -1.39 2.00 12.65
CA ASP A 80 -1.04 0.89 13.52
C ASP A 80 0.48 0.82 13.74
N LEU A 81 1.29 1.06 12.70
CA LEU A 81 2.75 1.19 12.83
C LEU A 81 3.11 2.32 13.79
N PHE A 82 2.57 3.54 13.58
CA PHE A 82 2.86 4.70 14.44
C PHE A 82 2.47 4.45 15.90
N LYS A 83 1.31 3.84 16.15
CA LYS A 83 0.89 3.43 17.51
C LYS A 83 1.87 2.43 18.13
N LYS A 84 2.29 1.41 17.39
CA LYS A 84 3.21 0.36 17.88
C LYS A 84 4.60 0.90 18.22
N ILE A 85 5.09 1.90 17.49
CA ILE A 85 6.38 2.52 17.76
C ILE A 85 6.29 3.72 18.72
N GLY A 86 5.10 4.05 19.23
CA GLY A 86 4.89 5.14 20.19
C GLY A 86 5.04 6.55 19.58
N TYR A 87 4.85 6.68 18.27
CA TYR A 87 4.85 7.97 17.60
C TYR A 87 3.45 8.59 17.65
N GLU A 88 3.28 9.70 18.37
CA GLU A 88 1.97 10.29 18.65
C GLU A 88 1.68 11.59 17.88
N ASN A 89 2.70 12.22 17.27
CA ASN A 89 2.54 13.51 16.59
C ASN A 89 2.06 13.35 15.14
N TYR A 90 0.91 12.71 14.96
CA TYR A 90 0.30 12.53 13.65
C TYR A 90 -1.22 12.72 13.65
N GLU A 91 -1.77 13.01 12.47
CA GLU A 91 -3.21 12.99 12.19
C GLU A 91 -3.49 12.11 10.98
N VAL A 92 -4.61 11.37 10.98
CA VAL A 92 -5.11 10.66 9.80
C VAL A 92 -6.19 11.50 9.15
N TYR A 93 -6.10 11.69 7.83
CA TYR A 93 -7.06 12.48 7.08
C TYR A 93 -7.54 11.72 5.84
N ILE A 94 -8.86 11.66 5.68
CA ILE A 94 -9.54 11.05 4.54
C ILE A 94 -10.44 12.12 3.93
N PRO A 95 -10.22 12.55 2.68
CA PRO A 95 -10.99 13.61 2.05
C PRO A 95 -12.43 13.16 1.76
N GLY A 96 -13.37 14.10 1.83
CA GLY A 96 -14.75 13.83 1.45
C GLY A 96 -14.90 13.65 -0.07
N ARG A 97 -15.29 12.45 -0.52
CA ARG A 97 -15.41 12.10 -1.96
C ARG A 97 -16.18 13.13 -2.79
N ASN A 98 -17.33 13.60 -2.32
CA ASN A 98 -18.21 14.49 -3.07
C ASN A 98 -17.93 15.98 -2.83
N SER A 99 -17.30 16.32 -1.71
CA SER A 99 -17.04 17.71 -1.29
C SER A 99 -15.65 18.19 -1.72
N GLU A 100 -14.65 17.31 -1.68
CA GLU A 100 -13.24 17.66 -1.84
C GLU A 100 -12.60 16.99 -3.06
N GLY A 101 -13.23 15.94 -3.59
CA GLY A 101 -12.75 15.20 -4.75
C GLY A 101 -11.65 14.20 -4.40
N TYR A 102 -10.86 13.83 -5.41
CA TYR A 102 -9.85 12.78 -5.33
C TYR A 102 -8.44 13.33 -5.07
N GLY A 103 -7.71 12.67 -4.18
CA GLY A 103 -6.30 12.95 -3.92
C GLY A 103 -6.03 14.21 -3.11
N LEU A 104 -4.78 14.68 -3.15
CA LEU A 104 -4.33 15.87 -2.42
C LEU A 104 -4.99 17.14 -2.97
N ASN A 105 -5.58 17.92 -2.08
CA ASN A 105 -6.17 19.20 -2.44
C ASN A 105 -5.55 20.37 -1.64
N LEU A 106 -5.48 21.55 -2.28
CA LEU A 106 -4.84 22.72 -1.70
C LEU A 106 -5.55 23.25 -0.46
N SER A 107 -6.87 23.08 -0.36
CA SER A 107 -7.65 23.55 0.78
C SER A 107 -7.29 22.75 2.04
N ALA A 108 -7.20 21.43 1.94
CA ALA A 108 -6.76 20.55 3.02
C ALA A 108 -5.30 20.84 3.42
N ILE A 109 -4.40 21.03 2.44
CA ILE A 109 -3.00 21.38 2.74
C ILE A 109 -2.92 22.69 3.54
N LYS A 110 -3.66 23.73 3.14
CA LYS A 110 -3.71 25.01 3.87
C LYS A 110 -4.21 24.82 5.30
N GLN A 111 -5.24 24.00 5.49
CA GLN A 111 -5.76 23.68 6.82
C GLN A 111 -4.68 23.06 7.73
N PHE A 112 -3.79 22.22 7.19
CA PHE A 112 -2.71 21.61 7.97
C PHE A 112 -1.53 22.55 8.23
N ILE A 113 -1.27 23.52 7.36
CA ILE A 113 -0.21 24.53 7.55
C ILE A 113 -0.58 25.49 8.70
N GLU A 114 -1.86 25.84 8.83
CA GLU A 114 -2.36 26.76 9.86
C GLU A 114 -2.47 26.12 11.26
N LYS A 115 -2.29 24.80 11.34
CA LYS A 115 -2.56 23.96 12.50
C LYS A 115 -1.28 23.52 13.20
#